data_AF-X0YAR1-F1
#
_entry.id   AF-X0YAR1-F1
#
_cell.length_a   1.000
_cell.length_b   1.000
_cell.length_c   1.000
_cell.angle_alpha   90.00
_cell.angle_beta   90.00
_cell.angle_gamma   90.00
#
_symmetry.space_group_name_H-M   'P 1'
#
loop_
_entity.id
_entity.type
_entity.pdbx_description
1 polymer ?
#
loop_
_entity_poly.entity_id
_entity_poly.type
_entity_poly.pdbx_seq_one_letter_code
_entity_poly.pdbx_strand_id
1 'polypeptide(L)'
;DGGIFTTQDVTVLVKFSWVKEAPEYITAFLNSNQVFDWVTNKGFIRGGVAEFSEEPLRSIPFRLINWNSSDECKIHDRIKHLVQEIRQNKSEDTSKISEINKLISNLLDI
;
A
#
# COMPACT_ATOMS: atom_id res chain seq x y z
N ASP A 1 20.76 -23.40 3.21
CA ASP A 1 20.37 -22.45 4.28
C ASP A 1 18.97 -21.94 4.01
N GLY A 2 18.02 -22.38 4.84
CA GLY A 2 16.58 -22.20 4.61
C GLY A 2 16.21 -20.72 4.72
N GLY A 3 15.60 -20.19 3.67
CA GLY A 3 15.23 -18.77 3.51
C GLY A 3 14.12 -18.31 4.44
N ILE A 4 14.28 -18.54 5.73
CA ILE A 4 13.44 -18.08 6.82
C ILE A 4 14.26 -17.05 7.58
N PHE A 5 13.88 -15.79 7.41
CA PHE A 5 14.45 -14.70 8.19
C PHE A 5 13.57 -14.52 9.44
N THR A 6 14.19 -14.51 10.61
CA THR A 6 13.51 -14.10 11.84
C THR A 6 13.23 -12.61 11.73
N THR A 7 11.97 -12.25 11.50
CA THR A 7 11.55 -10.86 11.50
C THR A 7 11.27 -10.45 12.94
N GLN A 8 12.14 -9.62 13.52
CA GLN A 8 11.81 -8.88 14.74
C GLN A 8 11.07 -7.60 14.31
N ASP A 9 10.01 -7.23 15.05
CA ASP A 9 9.20 -6.02 14.84
C ASP A 9 8.55 -5.85 13.45
N VAL A 10 8.01 -6.92 12.88
CA VAL A 10 7.17 -6.82 11.66
C VAL A 10 5.73 -7.19 11.94
N THR A 11 4.82 -6.54 11.21
CA THR A 11 3.41 -6.95 11.13
C THR A 11 3.17 -7.62 9.78
N VAL A 12 2.56 -8.81 9.79
CA VAL A 12 2.20 -9.54 8.57
C VAL A 12 0.71 -9.35 8.29
N LEU A 13 0.39 -8.89 7.09
CA LEU A 13 -0.99 -8.83 6.62
C LEU A 13 -1.33 -10.13 5.88
N VAL A 14 -2.33 -10.85 6.39
CA VAL A 14 -2.86 -12.06 5.74
C VAL A 14 -4.19 -11.73 5.08
N LYS A 15 -4.27 -11.97 3.78
CA LYS A 15 -5.46 -11.67 2.99
C LYS A 15 -6.53 -12.74 3.19
N PHE A 16 -7.75 -12.33 3.55
CA PHE A 16 -8.91 -13.22 3.52
C PHE A 16 -9.29 -13.61 2.08
N SER A 17 -9.92 -14.77 1.89
CA SER A 17 -10.26 -15.30 0.56
C SER A 17 -11.20 -14.41 -0.27
N TRP A 18 -12.03 -13.60 0.40
CA TRP A 18 -12.97 -12.69 -0.27
C TRP A 18 -12.37 -11.33 -0.67
N VAL A 19 -11.19 -10.98 -0.16
CA VAL A 19 -10.50 -9.74 -0.54
C VAL A 19 -9.90 -9.96 -1.92
N LYS A 20 -10.30 -9.14 -2.89
CA LYS A 20 -9.92 -9.29 -4.30
C LYS A 20 -8.68 -8.48 -4.65
N GLU A 21 -8.36 -7.48 -3.84
CA GLU A 21 -7.20 -6.61 -3.96
C GLU A 21 -5.91 -7.44 -4.00
N ALA A 22 -5.01 -7.06 -4.89
CA ALA A 22 -3.70 -7.65 -5.01
C ALA A 22 -2.81 -7.15 -3.85
N PRO A 23 -1.89 -7.98 -3.32
CA PRO A 23 -0.90 -7.53 -2.34
C PRO A 23 -0.11 -6.31 -2.81
N GLU A 24 0.14 -6.20 -4.12
CA GLU A 24 0.78 -5.05 -4.73
C GLU A 24 -0.01 -3.75 -4.57
N TYR A 25 -1.33 -3.80 -4.71
CA TYR A 25 -2.20 -2.63 -4.48
C TYR A 25 -2.15 -2.21 -3.01
N ILE A 26 -2.29 -3.16 -2.08
CA ILE A 26 -2.22 -2.90 -0.64
C ILE A 26 -0.85 -2.27 -0.29
N THR A 27 0.23 -2.83 -0.84
CA THR A 27 1.59 -2.32 -0.63
C THR A 27 1.74 -0.89 -1.15
N ALA A 28 1.28 -0.62 -2.38
CA ALA A 28 1.31 0.72 -2.96
C ALA A 28 0.49 1.72 -2.14
N PHE A 29 -0.71 1.33 -1.68
CA PHE A 29 -1.57 2.19 -0.87
C PHE A 29 -0.89 2.58 0.44
N LEU A 30 -0.35 1.61 1.19
CA LEU A 30 0.34 1.87 2.45
C LEU A 30 1.62 2.71 2.30
N ASN A 31 2.25 2.69 1.13
CA ASN A 31 3.44 3.51 0.81
C ASN A 31 3.11 4.82 0.08
N SER A 32 1.83 5.16 -0.06
CA SER A 32 1.42 6.39 -0.73
C SER A 32 1.63 7.62 0.15
N ASN A 33 1.81 8.77 -0.49
CA ASN A 33 1.92 10.06 0.19
C ASN A 33 0.67 10.34 1.04
N GLN A 34 -0.52 9.95 0.56
CA GLN A 34 -1.78 10.16 1.27
C GLN A 34 -1.83 9.37 2.59
N VAL A 35 -1.37 8.12 2.58
CA VAL A 35 -1.28 7.32 3.81
C VAL A 35 -0.16 7.85 4.71
N PHE A 36 0.98 8.26 4.15
CA PHE A 36 2.06 8.86 4.93
C PHE A 36 1.62 10.16 5.64
N ASP A 37 0.89 11.02 4.93
CA ASP A 37 0.30 12.24 5.49
C ASP A 37 -0.70 11.90 6.60
N TRP A 38 -1.54 10.88 6.40
CA TRP A 38 -2.46 10.41 7.44
C TRP A 38 -1.71 9.90 8.67
N VAL A 39 -0.70 9.04 8.48
CA VAL A 39 0.12 8.49 9.58
C VAL A 39 0.82 9.62 10.34
N THR A 40 1.33 10.62 9.62
CA THR A 40 2.05 11.75 10.23
C THR A 40 1.13 12.63 11.08
N ASN A 41 -0.12 12.82 10.65
CA ASN A 41 -1.06 13.73 11.30
C ASN A 41 -2.00 13.06 12.32
N LYS A 42 -2.29 11.77 12.14
CA LYS A 42 -3.31 11.02 12.89
C LYS A 42 -2.81 9.68 13.41
N GLY A 43 -1.74 9.16 12.83
CA GLY A 43 -1.11 7.94 13.29
C GLY A 43 -0.37 8.14 14.61
N PHE A 44 0.19 7.04 15.10
CA PHE A 44 0.87 7.02 16.37
C PHE A 44 2.38 7.11 16.16
N ILE A 45 3.00 8.19 16.65
CA ILE A 45 4.43 8.49 16.48
C ILE A 45 5.12 8.43 17.84
N ARG A 46 6.20 7.66 17.96
CA ARG A 46 7.07 7.61 19.15
C ARG A 46 8.51 7.93 18.75
N GLY A 47 9.12 8.90 19.42
CA GLY A 47 10.52 9.28 19.14
C GLY A 47 10.77 9.77 17.71
N GLY A 48 9.75 10.28 17.02
CA GLY A 48 9.84 10.70 15.61
C GLY A 48 9.69 9.58 14.58
N VAL A 49 9.42 8.34 15.02
CA VAL A 49 9.20 7.19 14.14
C VAL A 49 7.72 6.79 14.20
N ALA A 50 7.13 6.52 13.03
CA ALA A 50 5.78 5.99 12.94
C ALA A 50 5.73 4.54 13.44
N GLU A 51 4.77 4.23 14.31
CA GLU A 51 4.54 2.88 14.80
C GLU A 51 3.59 2.13 13.86
N PHE A 52 4.00 0.93 13.40
CA PHE A 52 3.22 0.07 12.50
C PHE A 52 2.84 -1.25 13.17
N SER A 53 2.56 -1.20 14.48
CA SER A 53 1.91 -2.31 15.20
C SER A 53 0.45 -2.48 14.75
N GLU A 54 -0.22 -3.54 15.21
CA GLU A 54 -1.58 -3.90 14.77
C GLU A 54 -2.58 -2.75 14.90
N GLU A 55 -2.61 -2.09 16.06
CA GLU A 55 -3.56 -1.00 16.36
C GLU A 55 -3.37 0.22 15.44
N PRO A 56 -2.15 0.80 15.30
CA PRO A 56 -1.88 1.85 14.32
C PRO A 56 -2.26 1.45 12.90
N LEU A 57 -1.88 0.25 12.43
CA LEU A 57 -2.21 -0.20 11.06
C LEU A 57 -3.73 -0.33 10.86
N ARG A 58 -4.45 -0.87 11.85
CA ARG A 58 -5.91 -1.02 11.81
C ARG A 58 -6.64 0.34 11.71
N SER A 59 -6.04 1.39 12.26
CA SER A 59 -6.64 2.73 12.28
C SER A 59 -6.51 3.49 10.96
N ILE A 60 -5.63 3.06 10.05
CA ILE A 60 -5.45 3.69 8.73
C ILE A 60 -6.70 3.43 7.87
N PRO A 61 -7.37 4.48 7.36
CA PRO A 61 -8.46 4.30 6.40
C PRO A 61 -7.95 3.61 5.14
N PHE A 62 -8.60 2.52 4.74
CA PHE A 62 -8.23 1.77 3.55
C PHE A 62 -9.27 1.92 2.45
N ARG A 63 -8.83 2.30 1.23
CA ARG A 63 -9.71 2.43 0.06
C ARG A 63 -9.85 1.07 -0.63
N LEU A 64 -10.94 0.37 -0.33
CA LEU A 64 -11.37 -0.84 -1.07
C LEU A 64 -11.71 -0.50 -2.51
N ILE A 65 -11.50 -1.42 -3.45
CA ILE A 65 -11.86 -1.20 -4.85
C ILE A 65 -13.32 -1.55 -5.08
N ASN A 66 -14.05 -0.68 -5.77
CA ASN A 66 -15.35 -1.00 -6.32
C ASN A 66 -15.19 -1.84 -7.59
N TRP A 67 -15.29 -3.15 -7.43
CA TRP A 67 -15.13 -4.12 -8.52
C TRP A 67 -16.21 -4.04 -9.62
N ASN A 68 -17.28 -3.26 -9.42
CA ASN A 68 -18.27 -2.96 -10.44
C ASN A 68 -17.92 -1.70 -11.26
N SER A 69 -16.93 -0.92 -10.82
CA SER A 69 -16.42 0.23 -11.56
C SER A 69 -15.27 -0.22 -12.46
N SER A 70 -15.50 -0.18 -13.78
CA SER A 70 -14.46 -0.46 -14.77
C SER A 70 -13.22 0.42 -14.55
N ASP A 71 -13.41 1.67 -14.11
CA ASP A 71 -12.29 2.60 -13.96
C ASP A 71 -11.48 2.30 -12.70
N GLU A 72 -12.12 1.97 -11.57
CA GLU A 72 -11.38 1.55 -10.38
C GLU A 72 -10.65 0.23 -10.60
N CYS A 73 -11.25 -0.74 -11.31
CA CYS A 73 -10.58 -1.97 -11.70
C CYS A 73 -9.31 -1.71 -12.53
N LYS A 74 -9.39 -0.80 -13.53
CA LYS A 74 -8.23 -0.41 -14.33
C LYS A 74 -7.15 0.26 -13.49
N ILE A 75 -7.53 1.12 -12.55
CA ILE A 75 -6.57 1.77 -11.65
C ILE A 75 -5.86 0.73 -10.77
N HIS A 76 -6.62 -0.18 -10.16
CA HIS A 76 -6.08 -1.28 -9.37
C HIS A 76 -5.06 -2.10 -10.16
N ASP A 77 -5.44 -2.54 -11.36
CA ASP A 77 -4.58 -3.37 -12.20
C ASP A 77 -3.33 -2.62 -12.66
N ARG A 78 -3.46 -1.32 -12.98
CA ARG A 78 -2.31 -0.48 -13.31
C ARG A 78 -1.34 -0.35 -12.15
N ILE A 79 -1.82 -0.08 -10.94
CA ILE A 79 -0.98 -0.01 -9.72
C ILE A 79 -0.27 -1.35 -9.50
N LYS A 80 -1.00 -2.47 -9.59
CA LYS A 80 -0.42 -3.81 -9.47
C LYS A 80 0.73 -4.02 -10.44
N HIS A 81 0.55 -3.69 -11.71
CA HIS A 81 1.60 -3.84 -12.72
C HIS A 81 2.81 -2.95 -12.44
N LEU A 82 2.61 -1.68 -12.07
CA LEU A 82 3.71 -0.75 -11.73
C LEU A 82 4.56 -1.28 -10.57
N VAL A 83 3.93 -1.79 -9.52
CA VAL A 83 4.65 -2.38 -8.37
C VAL A 83 5.43 -3.64 -8.79
N GLN A 84 4.85 -4.48 -9.65
CA GLN A 84 5.55 -5.66 -10.16
C GLN A 84 6.78 -5.27 -10.99
N GLU A 85 6.68 -4.25 -11.84
CA GLU A 85 7.81 -3.73 -12.61
C GLU A 85 8.92 -3.16 -11.70
N ILE A 86 8.56 -2.39 -10.67
CA ILE A 86 9.53 -1.86 -9.68
C ILE A 86 10.28 -3.02 -9.01
N ARG A 87 9.55 -4.05 -8.57
CA ARG A 87 10.13 -5.24 -7.92
C ARG A 87 11.09 -6.01 -8.83
N GLN A 88 10.77 -6.13 -10.12
CA GLN A 88 11.59 -6.86 -11.09
C GLN A 88 12.86 -6.10 -11.45
N ASN A 89 12.76 -4.78 -11.65
CA ASN A 89 13.88 -3.96 -12.10
C ASN A 89 14.87 -3.60 -10.97
N LYS A 90 14.48 -3.78 -9.69
CA LYS A 90 15.30 -3.48 -8.50
C LYS A 90 15.89 -2.06 -8.48
N SER A 91 15.28 -1.14 -9.21
CA SER A 91 15.69 0.26 -9.28
C SER A 91 14.56 1.14 -8.75
N GLU A 92 14.90 2.17 -7.99
CA GLU A 92 13.95 3.23 -7.62
C GLU A 92 13.55 4.00 -8.87
N ASP A 93 12.40 3.64 -9.44
CA ASP A 93 11.81 4.32 -10.58
C ASP A 93 10.83 5.38 -10.06
N THR A 94 11.36 6.57 -9.77
CA THR A 94 10.59 7.70 -9.24
C THR A 94 9.40 8.08 -10.12
N SER A 95 9.49 7.83 -11.43
CA SER A 95 8.38 8.11 -12.36
C SER A 95 7.17 7.23 -12.08
N LYS A 96 7.41 5.93 -11.82
CA LYS A 96 6.36 4.96 -11.48
C LYS A 96 5.78 5.20 -10.09
N ILE A 97 6.63 5.57 -9.13
CA ILE A 97 6.17 5.94 -7.78
C ILE A 97 5.25 7.17 -7.85
N SER A 98 5.61 8.17 -8.66
CA SER A 98 4.76 9.35 -8.90
C SER A 98 3.43 8.98 -9.57
N GLU A 99 3.46 8.08 -10.56
CA GLU A 99 2.24 7.56 -11.22
C GLU A 99 1.33 6.83 -10.22
N ILE A 100 1.89 5.95 -9.38
CA ILE A 100 1.14 5.25 -8.32
C ILE A 100 0.44 6.25 -7.39
N ASN A 101 1.16 7.27 -6.90
CA ASN A 101 0.58 8.28 -6.01
C ASN A 101 -0.57 9.07 -6.66
N LYS A 102 -0.43 9.39 -7.96
CA LYS A 102 -1.49 10.05 -8.73
C LYS A 102 -2.72 9.15 -8.88
N LEU A 103 -2.51 7.88 -9.20
CA LEU A 103 -3.59 6.89 -9.34
C LEU A 103 -4.34 6.69 -8.01
N ILE A 104 -3.63 6.67 -6.89
CA ILE A 104 -4.23 6.59 -5.56
C ILE A 104 -5.01 7.87 -5.24
N SER A 105 -4.48 9.06 -5.57
CA SER A 105 -5.22 10.32 -5.41
C SER A 105 -6.55 10.25 -6.15
N ASN A 106 -6.53 9.83 -7.42
CA ASN A 106 -7.74 9.70 -8.22
C ASN A 106 -8.77 8.76 -7.59
N LEU A 107 -8.36 7.69 -6.88
CA LEU A 107 -9.29 6.79 -6.18
C LEU A 107 -9.91 7.41 -4.92
N LEU A 108 -9.20 8.34 -4.28
CA LEU A 108 -9.62 9.02 -3.06
C LEU A 108 -10.49 10.25 -3.34
N ASP A 109 -10.36 10.84 -4.53
CA ASP A 109 -11.12 12.01 -4.98
C ASP A 109 -12.50 11.65 -5.61
N ILE A 110 -12.81 10.36 -5.78
CA ILE A 110 -14.10 9.83 -6.29
C ILE A 110 -15.02 9.46 -5.11
#